data_AF-A0A6A6TF84-F1
#
_entry.id   AF-A0A6A6TF84-F1
#
_cell.length_a   1.000
_cell.length_b   1.000
_cell.length_c   1.000
_cell.angle_alpha   90.00
_cell.angle_beta   90.00
_cell.angle_gamma   90.00
#
_symmetry.space_group_name_H-M   'P 1'
#
loop_
_entity.id
_entity.type
_entity.pdbx_description
1 polymer ?
#
loop_
_entity_poly.entity_id
_entity_poly.type
_entity_poly.pdbx_seq_one_letter_code
_entity_poly.pdbx_strand_id
1 'polypeptide(L)'
;MDGAESQESVGRTGRRKSGKRPPDMKFMFIDSSTHGQNAKPDKAVRSFVMHQARQSKPWSTRQKTAPTPRSGTASSEQPTLRPSPSRKAGKAERISPDGSGPSPHAWSAHPPGSPVSRVGSTSSASSGRFSTTPTSSHGSVCNLPHCTGSCGRTHVALARRDGFALGVLDPFDCLPIRTDAKTSSLLDHFRSVICPHMIPMDLHRVSDMATSQWLADSLRNANSAPFTYALLYSSSFHMGALGKPRLEDVLYYKGMAISEINRLLSDPKSRFDDSNIAAIFMLLCLEESQLVPSNDPKENDASQMQREVHLNGLTAMIQQRGGLAGLRSNRCLQAFILMHSIAHAISTFQRPYAAILDSNGLPQKYDLPSFRSRPTSARTLRLFRDLKLDANLLAIISDIVVFIGDVSVSFEERKCPVEPLELQKHANLLLYRLYDWYMKPYEGTAAEEREPIDECICLGLIVFVVKVTQPFDPAAQAMIFTTAKRLRVALTRGSIFRWAKSQDLLLWTLTMGTLAAQGTAESAFFSQYCSVAFAGAGFDNKTNVDELLQRMKKCLWIPLLFDAEAKKLWVQTGLAKGEEVVDAPQKKEINPDIKDDDVVGLLTSTRFFSEKKSRK
;
A
#
# COMPACT_ATOMS: atom_id res chain seq x y z
N MET A 1 -73.83 54.95 19.17
CA MET A 1 -72.79 55.70 18.45
C MET A 1 -71.92 54.68 17.76
N ASP A 2 -72.20 54.46 16.47
CA ASP A 2 -71.33 54.19 15.31
C ASP A 2 -69.93 53.59 15.59
N GLY A 3 -69.41 52.57 14.91
CA GLY A 3 -69.61 52.08 13.53
C GLY A 3 -68.25 52.09 12.78
N ALA A 4 -68.04 51.11 11.86
CA ALA A 4 -66.99 51.00 10.81
C ALA A 4 -65.61 50.37 11.20
N GLU A 5 -65.23 49.18 10.67
CA GLU A 5 -64.54 48.87 9.38
C GLU A 5 -63.02 49.21 9.39
N SER A 6 -62.05 48.55 8.73
CA SER A 6 -61.88 47.32 7.93
C SER A 6 -60.40 47.26 7.43
N GLN A 7 -59.88 46.06 7.12
CA GLN A 7 -58.78 45.72 6.16
C GLN A 7 -57.34 46.23 6.46
N GLU A 8 -56.21 45.55 6.18
CA GLU A 8 -55.83 44.62 5.10
C GLU A 8 -54.55 43.83 5.53
N SER A 9 -54.46 42.52 5.28
CA SER A 9 -53.25 41.71 5.59
C SER A 9 -52.64 41.09 4.33
N VAL A 10 -51.42 41.48 4.01
CA VAL A 10 -50.62 41.04 2.86
C VAL A 10 -50.05 39.63 3.09
N GLY A 11 -50.38 38.71 2.18
CA GLY A 11 -49.83 37.36 2.13
C GLY A 11 -48.38 37.31 1.62
N ARG A 12 -47.50 36.60 2.34
CA ARG A 12 -46.15 36.24 1.89
C ARG A 12 -46.02 34.71 1.84
N THR A 13 -46.05 34.15 0.64
CA THR A 13 -45.77 32.74 0.37
C THR A 13 -44.28 32.43 0.47
N GLY A 14 -43.87 31.76 1.55
CA GLY A 14 -42.52 31.23 1.76
C GLY A 14 -42.31 29.90 1.03
N ARG A 15 -41.51 29.92 -0.05
CA ARG A 15 -41.13 28.73 -0.84
C ARG A 15 -39.97 28.00 -0.14
N ARG A 16 -40.26 26.88 0.53
CA ARG A 16 -39.24 25.96 1.10
C ARG A 16 -38.41 25.35 -0.03
N LYS A 17 -37.09 25.63 -0.05
CA LYS A 17 -36.10 24.93 -0.89
C LYS A 17 -35.85 23.54 -0.29
N SER A 18 -36.38 22.50 -0.93
CA SER A 18 -35.97 21.12 -0.67
C SER A 18 -34.55 20.90 -1.22
N GLY A 19 -33.61 20.55 -0.34
CA GLY A 19 -32.26 20.14 -0.75
C GLY A 19 -32.32 18.93 -1.70
N LYS A 20 -31.81 19.11 -2.91
CA LYS A 20 -31.62 18.01 -3.87
C LYS A 20 -30.54 17.09 -3.31
N ARG A 21 -30.91 15.84 -3.00
CA ARG A 21 -29.94 14.76 -2.80
C ARG A 21 -29.14 14.57 -4.11
N PRO A 22 -27.84 14.28 -4.03
CA PRO A 22 -27.05 13.95 -5.21
C PRO A 22 -27.62 12.70 -5.89
N PRO A 23 -27.53 12.59 -7.24
CA PRO A 23 -28.05 11.45 -7.98
C PRO A 23 -27.29 10.17 -7.60
N ASP A 24 -28.06 9.09 -7.44
CA ASP A 24 -27.56 7.74 -7.16
C ASP A 24 -26.72 7.26 -8.36
N MET A 25 -25.39 7.23 -8.20
CA MET A 25 -24.49 6.76 -9.26
C MET A 25 -24.56 5.24 -9.33
N LYS A 26 -25.30 4.71 -10.31
CA LYS A 26 -25.39 3.28 -10.61
C LYS A 26 -24.11 2.84 -11.34
N PHE A 27 -23.15 2.31 -10.60
CA PHE A 27 -21.99 1.61 -11.16
C PHE A 27 -22.44 0.23 -11.67
N MET A 28 -22.16 -0.09 -12.93
CA MET A 28 -22.33 -1.44 -13.47
C MET A 28 -21.00 -1.88 -14.08
N PHE A 29 -20.48 -3.03 -13.65
CA PHE A 29 -19.33 -3.65 -14.28
C PHE A 29 -19.77 -4.33 -15.57
N ILE A 30 -19.12 -4.00 -16.68
CA ILE A 30 -19.40 -4.58 -18.00
C ILE A 30 -18.65 -5.92 -18.08
N ASP A 31 -19.38 -6.99 -18.38
CA ASP A 31 -18.81 -8.30 -18.63
C ASP A 31 -18.21 -8.35 -20.04
N SER A 32 -16.89 -8.45 -20.14
CA SER A 32 -16.15 -8.55 -21.41
C SER A 32 -16.23 -9.95 -22.05
N SER A 33 -16.74 -10.96 -21.32
CA SER A 33 -16.77 -12.36 -21.78
C SER A 33 -17.80 -12.61 -22.89
N THR A 34 -18.75 -11.70 -23.10
CA THR A 34 -19.68 -11.77 -24.25
C THR A 34 -19.02 -11.20 -25.50
N HIS A 35 -18.07 -11.93 -26.07
CA HIS A 35 -17.64 -11.69 -27.44
C HIS A 35 -18.78 -12.09 -28.40
N GLY A 36 -19.53 -11.08 -28.90
CA GLY A 36 -20.16 -11.20 -30.22
C GLY A 36 -21.59 -11.72 -30.33
N GLN A 37 -22.46 -11.54 -29.33
CA GLN A 37 -23.92 -11.63 -29.59
C GLN A 37 -24.64 -10.35 -29.16
N ASN A 38 -25.49 -9.86 -30.07
CA ASN A 38 -26.19 -8.58 -30.08
C ASN A 38 -27.10 -8.30 -28.85
N ALA A 39 -26.53 -8.23 -27.64
CA ALA A 39 -27.22 -7.62 -26.51
C ALA A 39 -27.22 -6.10 -26.76
N LYS A 40 -28.36 -5.58 -27.24
CA LYS A 40 -28.56 -4.12 -27.33
C LYS A 40 -28.25 -3.55 -25.93
N PRO A 41 -27.25 -2.65 -25.79
CA PRO A 41 -26.94 -2.09 -24.48
C PRO A 41 -28.18 -1.40 -23.92
N ASP A 42 -28.43 -1.64 -22.63
CA ASP A 42 -29.56 -1.11 -21.87
C ASP A 42 -29.69 0.40 -22.12
N LYS A 43 -30.94 0.90 -22.19
CA LYS A 43 -31.28 2.29 -22.50
C LYS A 43 -30.55 3.25 -21.55
N ALA A 44 -30.31 2.84 -20.31
CA ALA A 44 -29.53 3.59 -19.32
C ALA A 44 -28.06 3.77 -19.75
N VAL A 45 -27.39 2.70 -20.19
CA VAL A 45 -25.99 2.71 -20.66
C VAL A 45 -25.86 3.54 -21.93
N ARG A 46 -26.79 3.39 -22.90
CA ARG A 46 -26.81 4.26 -24.09
C ARG A 46 -26.98 5.72 -23.72
N SER A 47 -27.85 6.05 -22.75
CA SER A 47 -28.05 7.44 -22.34
C SER A 47 -26.80 8.01 -21.68
N PHE A 48 -26.09 7.22 -20.87
CA PHE A 48 -24.87 7.64 -20.20
C PHE A 48 -23.72 7.88 -21.18
N VAL A 49 -23.47 6.92 -22.08
CA VAL A 49 -22.44 7.05 -23.14
C VAL A 49 -22.75 8.21 -24.07
N MET A 50 -24.02 8.40 -24.47
CA MET A 50 -24.41 9.55 -25.30
C MET A 50 -24.31 10.88 -24.55
N HIS A 51 -24.56 10.91 -23.24
CA HIS A 51 -24.42 12.11 -22.44
C HIS A 51 -22.94 12.50 -22.25
N GLN A 52 -22.08 11.52 -22.04
CA GLN A 52 -20.63 11.71 -21.94
C GLN A 52 -20.01 12.12 -23.29
N ALA A 53 -20.46 11.51 -24.40
CA ALA A 53 -20.04 11.88 -25.75
C ALA A 53 -20.49 13.30 -26.16
N ARG A 54 -21.64 13.77 -25.65
CA ARG A 54 -22.10 15.15 -25.86
C ARG A 54 -21.33 16.17 -25.01
N GLN A 55 -20.79 15.75 -23.87
CA GLN A 55 -19.99 16.63 -23.00
C GLN A 55 -18.51 16.69 -23.42
N SER A 56 -17.97 15.64 -24.03
CA SER A 56 -16.56 15.58 -24.44
C SER A 56 -16.25 16.27 -25.78
N LYS A 57 -17.27 16.66 -26.56
CA LYS A 57 -17.10 17.44 -27.79
C LYS A 57 -18.11 18.61 -27.83
N PRO A 58 -17.72 19.85 -27.51
CA PRO A 58 -18.56 21.00 -27.81
C PRO A 58 -18.63 21.12 -29.34
N TRP A 59 -19.77 20.74 -29.92
CA TRP A 59 -20.04 20.99 -31.32
C TRP A 59 -19.96 22.50 -31.59
N SER A 60 -18.91 22.92 -32.30
CA SER A 60 -18.77 24.30 -32.76
C SER A 60 -19.46 24.40 -34.12
N THR A 61 -20.70 24.89 -34.15
CA THR A 61 -21.31 25.41 -35.37
C THR A 61 -20.72 26.78 -35.69
N ARG A 62 -19.54 26.80 -36.29
CA ARG A 62 -19.06 28.00 -37.01
C ARG A 62 -19.22 27.76 -38.51
N GLN A 63 -20.15 28.49 -39.10
CA GLN A 63 -20.41 28.48 -40.53
C GLN A 63 -19.14 28.87 -41.30
N LYS A 64 -18.80 28.06 -42.31
CA LYS A 64 -17.74 28.29 -43.29
C LYS A 64 -18.11 29.50 -44.17
N THR A 65 -17.36 30.59 -44.08
CA THR A 65 -17.28 31.60 -45.15
C THR A 65 -16.27 31.16 -46.20
N ALA A 66 -16.56 31.49 -47.46
CA ALA A 66 -15.91 31.04 -48.68
C ALA A 66 -14.42 31.47 -48.82
N PRO A 67 -13.63 30.77 -49.66
CA PRO A 67 -12.21 31.04 -49.84
C PRO A 67 -11.93 32.05 -50.98
N THR A 68 -11.06 33.02 -50.73
CA THR A 68 -10.38 33.84 -51.75
C THR A 68 -8.95 33.33 -52.02
N PRO A 69 -8.44 33.38 -53.26
CA PRO A 69 -7.18 32.74 -53.62
C PRO A 69 -5.95 33.69 -53.62
N ARG A 70 -4.82 33.11 -53.20
CA ARG A 70 -3.42 33.25 -53.65
C ARG A 70 -2.76 34.62 -53.84
N SER A 71 -1.69 34.84 -53.07
CA SER A 71 -0.35 35.36 -53.43
C SER A 71 0.46 35.33 -52.12
N GLY A 72 1.71 34.86 -51.96
CA GLY A 72 2.89 34.91 -52.81
C GLY A 72 4.01 35.58 -52.00
N THR A 73 5.20 34.96 -51.94
CA THR A 73 6.54 35.53 -51.62
C THR A 73 6.92 35.97 -50.19
N ALA A 74 7.85 35.18 -49.63
CA ALA A 74 9.19 35.52 -49.10
C ALA A 74 9.48 36.77 -48.23
N SER A 75 10.35 36.51 -47.25
CA SER A 75 11.42 37.35 -46.67
C SER A 75 11.19 38.12 -45.36
N SER A 76 12.06 37.78 -44.40
CA SER A 76 12.86 38.63 -43.49
C SER A 76 12.22 39.51 -42.40
N GLU A 77 12.99 39.61 -41.30
CA GLU A 77 13.04 40.66 -40.26
C GLU A 77 12.18 40.53 -38.97
N GLN A 78 12.90 40.26 -37.87
CA GLN A 78 12.69 40.88 -36.53
C GLN A 78 12.78 42.42 -36.64
N PRO A 79 12.35 43.29 -35.68
CA PRO A 79 12.27 43.11 -34.21
C PRO A 79 11.11 43.87 -33.51
N THR A 80 11.24 44.08 -32.18
CA THR A 80 10.55 45.02 -31.24
C THR A 80 9.48 44.38 -30.34
N LEU A 81 9.71 44.20 -29.02
CA LEU A 81 9.81 45.16 -27.90
C LEU A 81 8.66 46.17 -27.83
N ARG A 82 7.68 45.96 -26.92
CA ARG A 82 7.07 47.00 -26.04
C ARG A 82 5.95 46.45 -25.11
N PRO A 83 5.47 47.21 -24.09
CA PRO A 83 5.68 46.85 -22.69
C PRO A 83 4.41 46.76 -21.83
N SER A 84 4.62 46.40 -20.56
CA SER A 84 3.70 46.41 -19.43
C SER A 84 2.91 47.72 -19.24
N PRO A 85 1.71 47.66 -18.62
CA PRO A 85 1.17 48.78 -17.88
C PRO A 85 1.33 48.58 -16.36
N SER A 86 1.96 49.58 -15.77
CA SER A 86 2.06 49.88 -14.35
C SER A 86 0.69 50.16 -13.73
N ARG A 87 0.47 49.73 -12.48
CA ARG A 87 -0.65 50.23 -11.66
C ARG A 87 -0.21 50.49 -10.22
N LYS A 88 0.07 51.78 -10.01
CA LYS A 88 -0.17 52.68 -8.88
C LYS A 88 -0.04 52.18 -7.44
N ALA A 89 0.85 52.91 -6.76
CA ALA A 89 0.98 53.12 -5.34
C ALA A 89 -0.34 53.43 -4.60
N GLY A 90 -0.46 52.87 -3.40
CA GLY A 90 -1.36 53.29 -2.33
C GLY A 90 -0.58 53.30 -1.03
N LYS A 91 -0.09 54.47 -0.64
CA LYS A 91 0.60 54.77 0.61
C LYS A 91 -0.48 55.09 1.65
N ALA A 92 -0.55 54.33 2.73
CA ALA A 92 -1.31 54.71 3.93
C ALA A 92 -0.61 54.16 5.17
N GLU A 93 0.09 55.07 5.81
CA GLU A 93 0.68 55.04 7.13
C GLU A 93 -0.44 55.14 8.18
N ARG A 94 -0.42 54.33 9.25
CA ARG A 94 -0.55 54.77 10.66
C ARG A 94 -0.81 53.64 11.66
N ILE A 95 0.02 53.70 12.72
CA ILE A 95 -0.30 53.53 14.15
C ILE A 95 -0.45 52.10 14.69
N SER A 96 0.58 51.70 15.45
CA SER A 96 0.56 50.67 16.51
C SER A 96 -0.42 51.03 17.63
N PRO A 97 -0.85 50.03 18.41
CA PRO A 97 -0.56 50.14 19.84
C PRO A 97 -0.08 48.84 20.49
N ASP A 98 0.65 49.05 21.57
CA ASP A 98 1.02 48.13 22.64
C ASP A 98 -0.10 47.17 23.07
N GLY A 99 0.29 45.96 23.42
CA GLY A 99 -0.57 44.93 24.01
C GLY A 99 0.24 43.86 24.72
N SER A 100 0.60 44.19 25.96
CA SER A 100 1.29 43.39 26.96
C SER A 100 0.57 42.09 27.40
N GLY A 101 1.26 40.94 27.30
CA GLY A 101 1.22 39.74 28.17
C GLY A 101 -0.11 38.99 28.41
N PRO A 102 -0.12 37.81 29.09
CA PRO A 102 0.98 37.13 29.79
C PRO A 102 1.17 35.63 29.45
N SER A 103 2.33 35.13 29.89
CA SER A 103 2.76 33.74 30.03
C SER A 103 1.93 32.94 31.05
N PRO A 104 2.02 31.60 31.06
CA PRO A 104 1.98 30.86 32.31
C PRO A 104 3.24 30.00 32.54
N HIS A 105 3.82 30.22 33.72
CA HIS A 105 4.84 29.44 34.42
C HIS A 105 4.34 28.01 34.72
N ALA A 106 5.16 26.98 34.51
CA ALA A 106 6.10 26.38 35.47
C ALA A 106 5.41 25.67 36.66
N TRP A 107 5.39 24.33 36.64
CA TRP A 107 5.19 23.49 37.82
C TRP A 107 6.34 22.48 37.93
N SER A 108 7.23 22.81 38.87
CA SER A 108 7.83 21.96 39.91
C SER A 108 8.46 20.62 39.54
N ALA A 109 9.80 20.62 39.61
CA ALA A 109 10.64 19.47 39.88
C ALA A 109 10.63 19.10 41.38
N HIS A 110 10.87 17.82 41.70
CA HIS A 110 11.67 17.23 42.80
C HIS A 110 11.43 15.70 42.86
N PRO A 111 12.28 14.87 43.50
CA PRO A 111 13.69 14.55 43.18
C PRO A 111 13.89 13.01 43.07
N PRO A 112 15.11 12.49 42.82
CA PRO A 112 15.34 11.09 42.48
C PRO A 112 15.52 10.22 43.74
N GLY A 113 14.91 9.03 43.73
CA GLY A 113 15.04 8.02 44.79
C GLY A 113 15.25 6.62 44.23
N SER A 114 16.47 6.12 44.37
CA SER A 114 16.88 4.71 44.37
C SER A 114 18.09 4.64 45.32
N PRO A 115 18.50 3.48 45.87
CA PRO A 115 18.09 2.10 45.61
C PRO A 115 17.80 1.30 46.91
N VAL A 116 17.45 0.01 46.81
CA VAL A 116 18.06 -1.13 47.53
C VAL A 116 17.24 -2.42 47.33
N SER A 117 17.99 -3.47 47.05
CA SER A 117 17.69 -4.88 46.86
C SER A 117 16.81 -5.55 47.94
N ARG A 118 16.04 -6.58 47.55
CA ARG A 118 16.17 -7.92 48.15
C ARG A 118 15.40 -9.02 47.43
N VAL A 119 16.12 -10.14 47.33
CA VAL A 119 15.74 -11.51 47.01
C VAL A 119 14.64 -12.02 47.95
N GLY A 120 13.76 -12.89 47.45
CA GLY A 120 12.89 -13.71 48.29
C GLY A 120 11.84 -14.51 47.52
N SER A 121 12.23 -15.70 47.05
CA SER A 121 11.29 -16.76 46.66
C SER A 121 10.60 -17.32 47.91
N THR A 122 9.28 -17.46 47.91
CA THR A 122 8.57 -18.57 48.56
C THR A 122 7.19 -18.80 47.93
N SER A 123 6.98 -20.04 47.54
CA SER A 123 5.71 -20.69 47.24
C SER A 123 4.94 -21.04 48.51
N SER A 124 3.64 -20.76 48.61
CA SER A 124 2.63 -21.69 49.19
C SER A 124 1.17 -21.25 48.94
N ALA A 125 0.41 -22.19 48.38
CA ALA A 125 -0.96 -22.62 48.66
C ALA A 125 -2.02 -21.70 49.31
N SER A 126 -3.15 -21.60 48.58
CA SER A 126 -4.56 -21.73 49.00
C SER A 126 -5.08 -21.02 50.26
N SER A 127 -6.06 -20.13 50.05
CA SER A 127 -7.38 -20.26 50.67
C SER A 127 -8.36 -19.29 50.02
N GLY A 128 -9.54 -19.80 49.68
CA GLY A 128 -10.56 -19.10 48.92
C GLY A 128 -11.29 -18.03 49.72
N ARG A 129 -11.87 -17.06 49.00
CA ARG A 129 -12.97 -16.24 49.48
C ARG A 129 -13.90 -15.93 48.33
N PHE A 130 -15.16 -16.29 48.54
CA PHE A 130 -16.33 -15.93 47.75
C PHE A 130 -16.43 -14.40 47.64
N SER A 131 -16.79 -13.91 46.46
CA SER A 131 -17.37 -12.57 46.31
C SER A 131 -18.46 -12.62 45.25
N THR A 132 -19.65 -12.30 45.74
CA THR A 132 -20.94 -12.20 45.07
C THR A 132 -20.97 -11.01 44.13
N THR A 133 -21.39 -11.22 42.89
CA THR A 133 -21.76 -10.15 41.95
C THR A 133 -23.28 -10.03 41.84
N PRO A 134 -23.82 -8.82 41.61
CA PRO A 134 -25.26 -8.60 41.57
C PRO A 134 -25.86 -8.93 40.21
N THR A 135 -27.08 -9.43 40.25
CA THR A 135 -28.01 -9.75 39.17
C THR A 135 -28.57 -8.47 38.53
N SER A 136 -28.50 -8.37 37.20
CA SER A 136 -29.48 -7.58 36.44
C SER A 136 -29.91 -8.35 35.20
N SER A 137 -31.22 -8.35 35.00
CA SER A 137 -32.02 -9.31 34.27
C SER A 137 -32.52 -8.73 32.96
N HIS A 138 -32.36 -9.48 31.86
CA HIS A 138 -33.37 -9.72 30.82
C HIS A 138 -32.79 -10.73 29.80
N GLY A 139 -32.97 -12.03 30.08
CA GLY A 139 -32.56 -13.11 29.19
C GLY A 139 -33.78 -13.85 28.64
N SER A 140 -33.89 -13.97 27.32
CA SER A 140 -34.91 -14.77 26.65
C SER A 140 -34.75 -16.24 27.01
N VAL A 141 -35.83 -16.89 27.46
CA VAL A 141 -35.83 -18.31 27.81
C VAL A 141 -35.88 -19.14 26.53
N CYS A 142 -34.94 -20.08 26.38
CA CYS A 142 -34.91 -21.02 25.27
C CYS A 142 -35.96 -22.12 25.48
N ASN A 143 -36.92 -22.27 24.57
CA ASN A 143 -38.04 -23.21 24.66
C ASN A 143 -37.71 -24.65 24.21
N LEU A 144 -36.46 -25.10 24.29
CA LEU A 144 -36.14 -26.51 24.02
C LEU A 144 -36.28 -27.35 25.30
N PRO A 145 -37.03 -28.48 25.27
CA PRO A 145 -37.42 -29.24 26.46
C PRO A 145 -36.25 -29.86 27.25
N HIS A 146 -35.01 -29.77 26.78
CA HIS A 146 -33.80 -30.28 27.45
C HIS A 146 -32.64 -29.26 27.55
N CYS A 147 -32.86 -27.94 27.40
CA CYS A 147 -31.78 -26.97 27.66
C CYS A 147 -31.54 -26.81 29.18
N THR A 148 -30.43 -27.34 29.70
CA THR A 148 -30.00 -27.22 31.12
C THR A 148 -29.40 -25.84 31.47
N GLY A 149 -29.81 -24.77 30.79
CA GLY A 149 -29.47 -23.39 31.16
C GLY A 149 -28.15 -22.82 30.60
N SER A 150 -27.45 -23.50 29.69
CA SER A 150 -26.22 -22.98 29.05
C SER A 150 -26.46 -22.25 27.71
N CYS A 151 -27.71 -22.16 27.24
CA CYS A 151 -28.07 -21.59 25.93
C CYS A 151 -27.94 -20.04 25.83
N GLY A 152 -27.52 -19.35 26.90
CA GLY A 152 -27.35 -17.89 26.93
C GLY A 152 -26.02 -17.37 26.35
N ARG A 153 -25.06 -18.24 26.06
CA ARG A 153 -23.97 -17.89 25.14
C ARG A 153 -24.51 -18.11 23.74
N THR A 154 -24.43 -17.10 22.88
CA THR A 154 -24.53 -17.28 21.43
C THR A 154 -23.57 -18.40 21.05
N HIS A 155 -24.09 -19.62 20.95
CA HIS A 155 -23.45 -20.70 20.27
C HIS A 155 -23.37 -20.19 18.83
N VAL A 156 -22.24 -19.57 18.48
CA VAL A 156 -21.73 -19.63 17.12
C VAL A 156 -21.77 -21.12 16.80
N ALA A 157 -22.80 -21.53 16.06
CA ALA A 157 -23.07 -22.92 15.73
C ALA A 157 -21.73 -23.55 15.38
N LEU A 158 -21.29 -24.54 16.17
CA LEU A 158 -20.03 -25.29 16.08
C LEU A 158 -19.29 -25.03 14.76
N ALA A 159 -18.65 -23.87 14.67
CA ALA A 159 -17.87 -23.49 13.50
C ALA A 159 -16.53 -24.21 13.70
N ARG A 160 -16.61 -25.53 13.47
CA ARG A 160 -15.59 -26.42 12.95
C ARG A 160 -14.18 -25.93 13.29
N ARG A 161 -13.82 -26.09 14.56
CA ARG A 161 -12.42 -26.19 14.95
C ARG A 161 -11.84 -27.41 14.24
N ASP A 162 -10.80 -27.18 13.45
CA ASP A 162 -9.83 -28.15 12.98
C ASP A 162 -10.42 -29.33 12.17
N GLY A 163 -10.63 -29.10 10.87
CA GLY A 163 -10.72 -30.21 9.91
C GLY A 163 -11.99 -30.26 9.07
N PHE A 164 -12.27 -29.23 8.28
CA PHE A 164 -12.73 -29.51 6.92
C PHE A 164 -11.52 -30.02 6.16
N ALA A 165 -11.36 -31.34 6.10
CA ALA A 165 -10.49 -31.95 5.11
C ALA A 165 -11.03 -31.52 3.74
N LEU A 166 -10.27 -30.65 3.07
CA LEU A 166 -10.59 -30.03 1.77
C LEU A 166 -10.61 -31.08 0.67
N GLY A 167 -11.68 -31.89 0.70
CA GLY A 167 -11.93 -33.03 -0.17
C GLY A 167 -13.29 -33.69 0.11
N VAL A 168 -13.97 -33.31 1.20
CA VAL A 168 -15.34 -33.74 1.49
C VAL A 168 -16.31 -32.63 1.07
N LEU A 169 -17.21 -32.97 0.14
CA LEU A 169 -18.35 -32.16 -0.29
C LEU A 169 -19.06 -31.58 0.94
N ASP A 170 -19.41 -30.29 0.93
CA ASP A 170 -20.20 -29.69 2.02
C ASP A 170 -21.55 -30.41 2.14
N PRO A 171 -21.76 -31.27 3.14
CA PRO A 171 -22.92 -32.16 3.18
C PRO A 171 -24.20 -31.40 3.58
N PHE A 172 -24.07 -30.13 3.97
CA PHE A 172 -25.17 -29.30 4.44
C PHE A 172 -25.49 -28.12 3.52
N ASP A 173 -24.79 -27.97 2.39
CA ASP A 173 -24.98 -26.88 1.42
C ASP A 173 -25.06 -25.48 2.08
N CYS A 174 -24.18 -25.27 3.07
CA CYS A 174 -24.07 -24.07 3.88
C CYS A 174 -23.00 -23.10 3.37
N LEU A 175 -22.17 -23.51 2.41
CA LEU A 175 -21.16 -22.66 1.80
C LEU A 175 -21.79 -21.60 0.87
N PRO A 176 -21.08 -20.48 0.61
CA PRO A 176 -21.63 -19.38 -0.21
C PRO A 176 -21.90 -19.77 -1.66
N ILE A 177 -21.24 -20.83 -2.12
CA ILE A 177 -21.38 -21.41 -3.44
C ILE A 177 -21.49 -22.93 -3.29
N ARG A 178 -22.17 -23.56 -4.25
CA ARG A 178 -22.20 -25.02 -4.34
C ARG A 178 -20.79 -25.54 -4.58
N THR A 179 -20.29 -26.38 -3.68
CA THR A 179 -18.98 -27.02 -3.84
C THR A 179 -19.11 -28.41 -4.43
N ASP A 180 -18.31 -28.69 -5.46
CA ASP A 180 -18.09 -30.03 -6.01
C ASP A 180 -16.61 -30.44 -5.81
N ALA A 181 -16.23 -31.60 -6.37
CA ALA A 181 -14.84 -32.07 -6.30
C ALA A 181 -13.84 -31.09 -6.94
N LYS A 182 -14.26 -30.39 -7.99
CA LYS A 182 -13.41 -29.45 -8.74
C LYS A 182 -13.21 -28.15 -7.97
N THR A 183 -14.27 -27.52 -7.49
CA THR A 183 -14.15 -26.31 -6.66
C THR A 183 -13.39 -26.61 -5.36
N SER A 184 -13.61 -27.79 -4.77
CA SER A 184 -12.85 -28.22 -3.58
C SER A 184 -11.35 -28.35 -3.88
N SER A 185 -10.99 -28.96 -5.01
CA SER A 185 -9.59 -29.04 -5.44
C SER A 185 -8.96 -27.67 -5.70
N LEU A 186 -9.73 -26.71 -6.25
CA LEU A 186 -9.25 -25.35 -6.47
C LEU A 186 -9.07 -24.56 -5.16
N LEU A 187 -9.96 -24.73 -4.18
CA LEU A 187 -9.81 -24.14 -2.85
C LEU A 187 -8.61 -24.74 -2.10
N ASP A 188 -8.41 -26.06 -2.22
CA ASP A 188 -7.23 -26.72 -1.66
C ASP A 188 -5.94 -26.23 -2.32
N HIS A 189 -5.95 -26.06 -3.64
CA HIS A 189 -4.83 -25.45 -4.38
C HIS A 189 -4.56 -24.01 -3.91
N PHE A 190 -5.61 -23.20 -3.70
CA PHE A 190 -5.47 -21.84 -3.17
C PHE A 190 -4.76 -21.88 -1.80
N ARG A 191 -5.24 -22.72 -0.89
CA ARG A 191 -4.73 -22.84 0.47
C ARG A 191 -3.29 -23.35 0.53
N SER A 192 -2.99 -24.41 -0.23
CA SER A 192 -1.72 -25.14 -0.12
C SER A 192 -0.60 -24.54 -0.96
N VAL A 193 -0.95 -23.87 -2.08
CA VAL A 193 0.03 -23.35 -3.03
C VAL A 193 0.09 -21.82 -3.00
N ILE A 194 -1.05 -21.13 -3.01
CA ILE A 194 -1.08 -19.65 -3.15
C ILE A 194 -0.90 -18.95 -1.80
N CYS A 195 -1.73 -19.28 -0.80
CA CYS A 195 -1.71 -18.63 0.51
C CYS A 195 -0.32 -18.52 1.18
N PRO A 196 0.55 -19.55 1.15
CA PRO A 196 1.88 -19.47 1.78
C PRO A 196 2.82 -18.41 1.19
N HIS A 197 2.46 -17.80 0.06
CA HIS A 197 3.26 -16.80 -0.64
C HIS A 197 2.65 -15.39 -0.59
N MET A 198 1.44 -15.24 -0.04
CA MET A 198 0.73 -13.96 0.00
C MET A 198 1.32 -12.96 1.00
N ILE A 199 2.11 -13.43 1.99
CA ILE A 199 2.75 -12.59 3.02
C ILE A 199 4.27 -12.67 2.83
N PRO A 200 4.90 -11.72 2.12
CA PRO A 200 6.33 -11.75 1.84
C PRO A 200 7.24 -11.83 3.07
N MET A 201 6.81 -11.23 4.19
CA MET A 201 7.51 -11.27 5.47
C MET A 201 7.46 -12.62 6.19
N ASP A 202 6.59 -13.55 5.79
CA ASP A 202 6.46 -14.87 6.41
C ASP A 202 7.48 -15.87 5.85
N LEU A 203 8.77 -15.59 6.06
CA LEU A 203 9.86 -16.41 5.53
C LEU A 203 9.82 -17.86 6.01
N HIS A 204 9.33 -18.07 7.23
CA HIS A 204 9.24 -19.39 7.87
C HIS A 204 7.92 -20.11 7.60
N ARG A 205 6.99 -19.46 6.88
CA ARG A 205 5.63 -19.97 6.58
C ARG A 205 4.88 -20.40 7.85
N VAL A 206 4.97 -19.56 8.88
CA VAL A 206 4.36 -19.82 10.19
C VAL A 206 3.01 -19.13 10.36
N SER A 207 2.70 -18.13 9.53
CA SER A 207 1.43 -17.42 9.58
C SER A 207 0.30 -18.31 9.07
N ASP A 208 -0.72 -18.50 9.89
CA ASP A 208 -1.96 -19.15 9.45
C ASP A 208 -2.96 -18.13 8.89
N MET A 209 -2.75 -16.81 9.05
CA MET A 209 -3.73 -15.77 8.69
C MET A 209 -4.24 -15.86 7.25
N ALA A 210 -3.36 -16.10 6.27
CA ALA A 210 -3.77 -16.27 4.88
C ALA A 210 -4.42 -17.64 4.61
N THR A 211 -3.99 -18.70 5.31
CA THR A 211 -4.48 -20.07 5.06
C THR A 211 -5.75 -20.41 5.84
N SER A 212 -6.00 -19.73 6.97
CA SER A 212 -7.13 -19.92 7.87
C SER A 212 -8.11 -18.76 7.74
N GLN A 213 -7.76 -17.56 8.21
CA GLN A 213 -8.69 -16.44 8.33
C GLN A 213 -9.14 -15.90 6.98
N TRP A 214 -8.22 -15.63 6.05
CA TRP A 214 -8.56 -15.09 4.72
C TRP A 214 -9.46 -16.05 3.92
N LEU A 215 -9.12 -17.35 3.95
CA LEU A 215 -9.95 -18.38 3.32
C LEU A 215 -11.31 -18.52 4.02
N ALA A 216 -11.34 -18.53 5.36
CA ALA A 216 -12.59 -18.61 6.12
C ALA A 216 -13.50 -17.40 5.85
N ASP A 217 -12.94 -16.20 5.69
CA ASP A 217 -13.69 -14.99 5.34
C ASP A 217 -14.36 -15.11 3.96
N SER A 218 -13.71 -15.81 3.01
CA SER A 218 -14.30 -16.09 1.69
C SER A 218 -15.43 -17.13 1.73
N LEU A 219 -15.55 -17.90 2.81
CA LEU A 219 -16.52 -18.99 2.95
C LEU A 219 -17.58 -18.70 4.03
N ARG A 220 -17.59 -17.49 4.59
CA ARG A 220 -18.27 -17.18 5.85
C ARG A 220 -19.79 -17.21 5.74
N ASN A 221 -20.36 -16.64 4.68
CA ASN A 221 -21.81 -16.53 4.50
C ASN A 221 -22.18 -16.33 3.02
N ALA A 222 -23.47 -16.28 2.69
CA ALA A 222 -23.96 -16.11 1.33
C ALA A 222 -23.44 -14.84 0.61
N ASN A 223 -23.12 -13.76 1.34
CA ASN A 223 -22.52 -12.56 0.74
C ASN A 223 -21.04 -12.74 0.40
N SER A 224 -20.42 -13.85 0.80
CA SER A 224 -19.03 -14.19 0.48
C SER A 224 -18.88 -14.84 -0.90
N ALA A 225 -19.96 -15.17 -1.59
CA ALA A 225 -19.95 -15.78 -2.93
C ALA A 225 -19.02 -15.09 -3.95
N PRO A 226 -19.04 -13.76 -4.16
CA PRO A 226 -18.13 -13.12 -5.11
C PRO A 226 -16.66 -13.30 -4.71
N PHE A 227 -16.37 -13.31 -3.41
CA PHE A 227 -15.03 -13.53 -2.90
C PHE A 227 -14.60 -14.99 -3.12
N THR A 228 -15.48 -15.96 -2.86
CA THR A 228 -15.20 -17.36 -3.15
C THR A 228 -14.91 -17.58 -4.64
N TYR A 229 -15.70 -16.99 -5.54
CA TYR A 229 -15.45 -17.10 -6.98
C TYR A 229 -14.15 -16.43 -7.40
N ALA A 230 -13.76 -15.30 -6.78
CA ALA A 230 -12.46 -14.70 -7.03
C ALA A 230 -11.29 -15.61 -6.59
N LEU A 231 -11.42 -16.36 -5.49
CA LEU A 231 -10.44 -17.40 -5.10
C LEU A 231 -10.36 -18.52 -6.14
N LEU A 232 -11.50 -19.01 -6.63
CA LEU A 232 -11.54 -20.06 -7.64
C LEU A 232 -10.94 -19.60 -8.98
N TYR A 233 -11.21 -18.36 -9.39
CA TYR A 233 -10.57 -17.72 -10.53
C TYR A 233 -9.05 -17.66 -10.31
N SER A 234 -8.60 -17.19 -9.16
CA SER A 234 -7.17 -17.17 -8.78
C SER A 234 -6.50 -18.54 -8.91
N SER A 235 -7.10 -19.59 -8.35
CA SER A 235 -6.57 -20.95 -8.44
C SER A 235 -6.58 -21.52 -9.85
N SER A 236 -7.68 -21.36 -10.57
CA SER A 236 -7.80 -21.85 -11.95
C SER A 236 -6.81 -21.15 -12.88
N PHE A 237 -6.63 -19.83 -12.70
CA PHE A 237 -5.64 -19.04 -13.42
C PHE A 237 -4.22 -19.53 -13.14
N HIS A 238 -3.87 -19.72 -11.86
CA HIS A 238 -2.57 -20.25 -11.49
C HIS A 238 -2.32 -21.64 -12.08
N MET A 239 -3.28 -22.57 -11.96
CA MET A 239 -3.16 -23.91 -12.54
C MET A 239 -3.01 -23.87 -14.07
N GLY A 240 -3.68 -22.94 -14.74
CA GLY A 240 -3.51 -22.68 -16.17
C GLY A 240 -2.08 -22.26 -16.51
N ALA A 241 -1.48 -21.37 -15.72
CA ALA A 241 -0.09 -20.94 -15.87
C ALA A 241 0.92 -22.09 -15.67
N LEU A 242 0.59 -23.08 -14.81
CA LEU A 242 1.37 -24.32 -14.63
C LEU A 242 1.27 -25.32 -15.81
N GLY A 243 0.64 -24.93 -16.92
CA GLY A 243 0.44 -25.83 -18.07
C GLY A 243 -0.67 -26.86 -17.87
N LYS A 244 -1.61 -26.64 -16.94
CA LYS A 244 -2.85 -27.43 -16.81
C LYS A 244 -4.06 -26.60 -17.29
N PRO A 245 -4.14 -26.21 -18.57
CA PRO A 245 -5.12 -25.24 -19.02
C PRO A 245 -6.52 -25.86 -19.09
N ARG A 246 -7.47 -25.16 -18.45
CA ARG A 246 -8.87 -25.10 -18.88
C ARG A 246 -9.25 -23.63 -18.91
N LEU A 247 -8.98 -22.94 -20.03
CA LEU A 247 -9.30 -21.52 -20.20
C LEU A 247 -10.78 -21.24 -19.90
N GLU A 248 -11.65 -22.20 -20.23
CA GLU A 248 -13.07 -22.19 -19.89
C GLU A 248 -13.32 -21.99 -18.38
N ASP A 249 -12.54 -22.64 -17.51
CA ASP A 249 -12.70 -22.54 -16.06
C ASP A 249 -12.31 -21.15 -15.55
N VAL A 250 -11.22 -20.61 -16.09
CA VAL A 250 -10.71 -19.28 -15.76
C VAL A 250 -11.76 -18.22 -16.08
N LEU A 251 -12.30 -18.26 -17.30
CA LEU A 251 -13.33 -17.32 -17.75
C LEU A 251 -14.65 -17.54 -16.99
N TYR A 252 -15.01 -18.79 -16.71
CA TYR A 252 -16.22 -19.12 -15.95
C TYR A 252 -16.19 -18.50 -14.54
N TYR A 253 -15.14 -18.74 -13.75
CA TYR A 253 -15.08 -18.22 -12.39
C TYR A 253 -14.92 -16.69 -12.34
N LYS A 254 -14.23 -16.09 -13.32
CA LYS A 254 -14.19 -14.63 -13.49
C LYS A 254 -15.59 -14.05 -13.73
N GLY A 255 -16.34 -14.63 -14.68
CA GLY A 255 -17.72 -14.22 -14.97
C GLY A 255 -18.65 -14.38 -13.76
N MET A 256 -18.54 -15.49 -13.02
CA MET A 256 -19.32 -15.72 -11.80
C MET A 256 -19.01 -14.72 -10.69
N ALA A 257 -17.73 -14.37 -10.49
CA ALA A 257 -17.33 -13.34 -9.53
C ALA A 257 -17.95 -11.99 -9.90
N ILE A 258 -17.85 -11.56 -11.16
CA ILE A 258 -18.41 -10.29 -11.64
C ILE A 258 -19.95 -10.27 -11.50
N SER A 259 -20.62 -11.37 -11.83
CA SER A 259 -22.06 -11.52 -11.69
C SER A 259 -22.50 -11.33 -10.23
N GLU A 260 -21.85 -12.01 -9.29
CA GLU A 260 -22.15 -11.89 -7.86
C GLU A 260 -21.81 -10.51 -7.29
N ILE A 261 -20.73 -9.87 -7.74
CA ILE A 261 -20.40 -8.48 -7.38
C ILE A 261 -21.56 -7.56 -7.80
N ASN A 262 -22.01 -7.64 -9.04
CA ASN A 262 -23.11 -6.82 -9.56
C ASN A 262 -24.43 -7.10 -8.83
N ARG A 263 -24.68 -8.36 -8.44
CA ARG A 263 -25.83 -8.73 -7.61
C ARG A 263 -25.77 -8.04 -6.24
N LEU A 264 -24.62 -8.10 -5.54
CA LEU A 264 -24.47 -7.46 -4.23
C LEU A 264 -24.48 -5.94 -4.30
N LEU A 265 -23.97 -5.34 -5.39
CA LEU A 265 -24.05 -3.89 -5.60
C LEU A 265 -25.48 -3.38 -5.74
N SER A 266 -26.41 -4.24 -6.17
CA SER A 266 -27.83 -3.92 -6.29
C SER A 266 -28.54 -3.89 -4.94
N ASP A 267 -27.97 -4.48 -3.88
CA ASP A 267 -28.49 -4.42 -2.51
C ASP A 267 -27.78 -3.31 -1.70
N PRO A 268 -28.51 -2.26 -1.28
CA PRO A 268 -27.95 -1.16 -0.49
C PRO A 268 -27.25 -1.58 0.81
N LYS A 269 -27.61 -2.74 1.39
CA LYS A 269 -27.05 -3.22 2.66
C LYS A 269 -25.74 -3.97 2.49
N SER A 270 -25.60 -4.75 1.42
CA SER A 270 -24.43 -5.61 1.19
C SER A 270 -23.43 -5.04 0.18
N ARG A 271 -23.76 -3.96 -0.53
CA ARG A 271 -22.89 -3.41 -1.58
C ARG A 271 -21.46 -3.10 -1.14
N PHE A 272 -21.24 -2.80 0.13
CA PHE A 272 -19.92 -2.51 0.74
C PHE A 272 -19.47 -3.57 1.74
N ASP A 273 -19.99 -4.79 1.63
CA ASP A 273 -19.50 -5.91 2.42
C ASP A 273 -18.01 -6.15 2.15
N ASP A 274 -17.25 -6.50 3.19
CA ASP A 274 -15.81 -6.76 3.08
C ASP A 274 -15.51 -7.85 2.04
N SER A 275 -16.43 -8.82 1.85
CA SER A 275 -16.31 -9.86 0.82
C SER A 275 -16.41 -9.29 -0.61
N ASN A 276 -17.29 -8.31 -0.83
CA ASN A 276 -17.42 -7.67 -2.14
C ASN A 276 -16.18 -6.83 -2.47
N ILE A 277 -15.64 -6.13 -1.46
CA ILE A 277 -14.37 -5.39 -1.57
C ILE A 277 -13.21 -6.35 -1.87
N ALA A 278 -13.12 -7.48 -1.16
CA ALA A 278 -12.10 -8.50 -1.39
C ALA A 278 -12.16 -9.09 -2.80
N ALA A 279 -13.37 -9.37 -3.31
CA ALA A 279 -13.56 -9.88 -4.65
C ALA A 279 -13.04 -8.91 -5.72
N ILE A 280 -13.41 -7.62 -5.64
CA ILE A 280 -12.93 -6.59 -6.59
C ILE A 280 -11.43 -6.40 -6.49
N PHE A 281 -10.88 -6.37 -5.27
CA PHE A 281 -9.43 -6.30 -5.06
C PHE A 281 -8.70 -7.47 -5.72
N MET A 282 -9.20 -8.69 -5.55
CA MET A 282 -8.60 -9.87 -6.19
C MET A 282 -8.71 -9.84 -7.71
N LEU A 283 -9.85 -9.42 -8.26
CA LEU A 283 -10.00 -9.23 -9.70
C LEU A 283 -8.97 -8.23 -10.22
N LEU A 284 -8.80 -7.09 -9.55
CA LEU A 284 -7.77 -6.11 -9.91
C LEU A 284 -6.37 -6.74 -9.96
N CYS A 285 -5.97 -7.45 -8.90
CA CYS A 285 -4.66 -8.14 -8.87
C CYS A 285 -4.51 -9.18 -9.99
N LEU A 286 -5.58 -9.88 -10.35
CA LEU A 286 -5.60 -10.85 -11.43
C LEU A 286 -5.46 -10.19 -12.80
N GLU A 287 -6.20 -9.11 -13.07
CA GLU A 287 -6.08 -8.35 -14.33
C GLU A 287 -4.70 -7.69 -14.47
N GLU A 288 -4.09 -7.25 -13.37
CA GLU A 288 -2.70 -6.75 -13.36
C GLU A 288 -1.70 -7.88 -13.61
N SER A 289 -1.93 -9.09 -13.11
CA SER A 289 -1.03 -10.22 -13.35
C SER A 289 -1.06 -10.75 -14.79
N GLN A 290 -2.14 -10.47 -15.52
CA GLN A 290 -2.36 -10.87 -16.92
C GLN A 290 -1.71 -9.91 -17.93
N LEU A 291 -0.78 -9.06 -17.48
CA LEU A 291 0.04 -8.19 -18.32
C LEU A 291 1.01 -8.99 -19.20
N VAL A 292 0.48 -9.78 -20.13
CA VAL A 292 1.20 -10.19 -21.32
C VAL A 292 0.98 -9.07 -22.33
N PRO A 293 2.02 -8.32 -22.73
CA PRO A 293 1.89 -7.33 -23.78
C PRO A 293 1.32 -8.02 -25.02
N SER A 294 0.07 -7.75 -25.35
CA SER A 294 -0.49 -8.23 -26.60
C SER A 294 0.12 -7.41 -27.72
N ASN A 295 0.43 -8.07 -28.84
CA ASN A 295 0.83 -7.36 -30.06
C ASN A 295 -0.33 -6.49 -30.61
N ASP A 296 -1.56 -6.69 -30.14
CA ASP A 296 -2.70 -5.84 -30.47
C ASP A 296 -2.83 -4.67 -29.47
N PRO A 297 -2.60 -3.42 -29.91
CA PRO A 297 -2.79 -2.24 -29.08
C PRO A 297 -4.19 -2.14 -28.47
N LYS A 298 -5.23 -2.62 -29.18
CA LYS A 298 -6.62 -2.52 -28.71
C LYS A 298 -6.89 -3.41 -27.50
N GLU A 299 -6.24 -4.57 -27.44
CA GLU A 299 -6.36 -5.50 -26.32
C GLU A 299 -5.67 -4.94 -25.07
N ASN A 300 -4.54 -4.26 -25.27
CA ASN A 300 -3.84 -3.55 -24.19
C ASN A 300 -4.69 -2.40 -23.63
N ASP A 301 -5.31 -1.59 -24.50
CA ASP A 301 -6.20 -0.48 -24.10
C ASP A 301 -7.43 -1.00 -23.32
N ALA A 302 -8.05 -2.09 -23.78
CA ALA A 302 -9.20 -2.69 -23.11
C ALA A 302 -8.83 -3.24 -21.72
N SER A 303 -7.69 -3.91 -21.62
CA SER A 303 -7.18 -4.45 -20.35
C SER A 303 -6.85 -3.34 -19.36
N GLN A 304 -6.22 -2.26 -19.83
CA GLN A 304 -5.96 -1.08 -19.01
C GLN A 304 -7.26 -0.44 -18.51
N MET A 305 -8.24 -0.24 -19.39
CA MET A 305 -9.54 0.29 -19.02
C MET A 305 -10.23 -0.58 -17.96
N GLN A 306 -10.15 -1.90 -18.08
CA GLN A 306 -10.72 -2.82 -17.09
C GLN A 306 -10.04 -2.67 -15.71
N ARG A 307 -8.70 -2.56 -15.66
CA ARG A 307 -7.97 -2.31 -14.41
C ARG A 307 -8.37 -0.99 -13.77
N GLU A 308 -8.47 0.08 -14.56
CA GLU A 308 -8.92 1.39 -14.08
C GLU A 308 -10.33 1.32 -13.49
N VAL A 309 -11.25 0.58 -14.13
CA VAL A 309 -12.60 0.36 -13.62
C VAL A 309 -12.59 -0.36 -12.27
N HIS A 310 -11.80 -1.43 -12.12
CA HIS A 310 -11.69 -2.15 -10.85
C HIS A 310 -11.02 -1.31 -9.76
N LEU A 311 -9.95 -0.58 -10.07
CA LEU A 311 -9.26 0.30 -9.12
C LEU A 311 -10.16 1.45 -8.63
N ASN A 312 -10.89 2.08 -9.54
CA ASN A 312 -11.86 3.13 -9.20
C ASN A 312 -13.00 2.58 -8.34
N GLY A 313 -13.55 1.41 -8.70
CA GLY A 313 -14.58 0.72 -7.94
C GLY A 313 -14.10 0.36 -6.53
N LEU A 314 -12.90 -0.21 -6.42
CA LEU A 314 -12.25 -0.54 -5.15
C LEU A 314 -12.09 0.69 -4.26
N THR A 315 -11.55 1.78 -4.82
CA THR A 315 -11.32 3.03 -4.10
C THR A 315 -12.64 3.62 -3.57
N ALA A 316 -13.69 3.65 -4.40
CA ALA A 316 -15.01 4.13 -4.00
C ALA A 316 -15.59 3.29 -2.85
N MET A 317 -15.47 1.96 -2.93
CA MET A 317 -15.99 1.06 -1.89
C MET A 317 -15.22 1.16 -0.58
N ILE A 318 -13.90 1.31 -0.63
CA ILE A 318 -13.07 1.58 0.57
C ILE A 318 -13.50 2.90 1.22
N GLN A 319 -13.68 3.96 0.44
CA GLN A 319 -14.13 5.26 0.95
C GLN A 319 -15.52 5.14 1.61
N GLN A 320 -16.46 4.47 0.95
CA GLN A 320 -17.82 4.25 1.47
C GLN A 320 -17.86 3.36 2.72
N ARG A 321 -16.86 2.49 2.89
CA ARG A 321 -16.67 1.67 4.09
C ARG A 321 -16.06 2.44 5.27
N GLY A 322 -15.68 3.70 5.08
CA GLY A 322 -15.02 4.54 6.10
C GLY A 322 -13.49 4.56 5.98
N GLY A 323 -12.96 4.36 4.77
CA GLY A 323 -11.54 4.22 4.52
C GLY A 323 -11.01 2.84 4.93
N LEU A 324 -9.70 2.66 4.84
CA LEU A 324 -9.07 1.37 5.11
C LEU A 324 -9.18 0.95 6.58
N ALA A 325 -9.26 1.91 7.51
CA ALA A 325 -9.55 1.67 8.92
C ALA A 325 -10.94 1.04 9.16
N GLY A 326 -11.89 1.26 8.25
CA GLY A 326 -13.22 0.65 8.27
C GLY A 326 -13.20 -0.88 8.09
N LEU A 327 -12.13 -1.43 7.51
CA LEU A 327 -11.92 -2.86 7.28
C LEU A 327 -11.25 -3.58 8.47
N ARG A 328 -11.26 -3.00 9.68
CA ARG A 328 -10.60 -3.56 10.87
C ARG A 328 -11.03 -4.99 11.23
N SER A 329 -12.22 -5.42 10.81
CA SER A 329 -12.71 -6.79 10.97
C SER A 329 -11.99 -7.80 10.08
N ASN A 330 -11.49 -7.36 8.92
CA ASN A 330 -10.79 -8.19 7.95
C ASN A 330 -9.33 -7.70 7.81
N ARG A 331 -8.48 -8.17 8.73
CA ARG A 331 -7.06 -7.77 8.83
C ARG A 331 -6.27 -8.12 7.56
N CYS A 332 -6.56 -9.27 6.95
CA CYS A 332 -5.92 -9.70 5.70
C CYS A 332 -6.27 -8.74 4.56
N LEU A 333 -7.56 -8.43 4.37
CA LEU A 333 -8.00 -7.48 3.33
C LEU A 333 -7.33 -6.12 3.49
N GLN A 334 -7.35 -5.59 4.72
CA GLN A 334 -6.73 -4.32 5.06
C GLN A 334 -5.23 -4.31 4.73
N ALA A 335 -4.50 -5.36 5.12
CA ALA A 335 -3.07 -5.46 4.87
C ALA A 335 -2.74 -5.63 3.38
N PHE A 336 -3.50 -6.44 2.64
CA PHE A 336 -3.25 -6.69 1.21
C PHE A 336 -3.58 -5.48 0.34
N ILE A 337 -4.68 -4.77 0.61
CA ILE A 337 -4.98 -3.50 -0.09
C ILE A 337 -3.89 -2.47 0.21
N LEU A 338 -3.45 -2.34 1.47
CA LEU A 338 -2.36 -1.41 1.80
C LEU A 338 -1.08 -1.77 1.05
N MET A 339 -0.73 -3.05 1.03
CA MET A 339 0.46 -3.55 0.33
C MET A 339 0.41 -3.24 -1.18
N HIS A 340 -0.75 -3.43 -1.81
CA HIS A 340 -0.97 -3.09 -3.22
C HIS A 340 -0.89 -1.57 -3.45
N SER A 341 -1.56 -0.78 -2.61
CA SER A 341 -1.56 0.68 -2.74
C SER A 341 -0.15 1.26 -2.62
N ILE A 342 0.70 0.68 -1.77
CA ILE A 342 2.08 1.09 -1.61
C ILE A 342 2.95 0.63 -2.78
N ALA A 343 2.78 -0.60 -3.26
CA ALA A 343 3.48 -1.07 -4.45
C ALA A 343 3.21 -0.15 -5.66
N HIS A 344 1.94 0.21 -5.89
CA HIS A 344 1.54 1.14 -6.94
C HIS A 344 2.12 2.54 -6.74
N ALA A 345 2.08 3.07 -5.52
CA ALA A 345 2.69 4.36 -5.21
C ALA A 345 4.20 4.39 -5.48
N ILE A 346 4.89 3.29 -5.18
CA ILE A 346 6.34 3.19 -5.38
C ILE A 346 6.69 3.12 -6.87
N SER A 347 6.02 2.26 -7.64
CA SER A 347 6.32 2.09 -9.06
C SER A 347 6.00 3.34 -9.87
N THR A 348 4.83 3.95 -9.63
CA THR A 348 4.35 5.11 -10.39
C THR A 348 4.79 6.46 -9.81
N PHE A 349 5.38 6.47 -8.62
CA PHE A 349 5.64 7.70 -7.84
C PHE A 349 4.39 8.58 -7.68
N GLN A 350 3.22 7.96 -7.52
CA GLN A 350 1.97 8.64 -7.20
C GLN A 350 1.63 8.50 -5.70
N ARG A 351 0.67 9.29 -5.23
CA ARG A 351 0.17 9.16 -3.85
C ARG A 351 -0.53 7.80 -3.69
N PRO A 352 -0.30 7.07 -2.58
CA PRO A 352 -1.07 5.86 -2.28
C PRO A 352 -2.58 6.15 -2.30
N TYR A 353 -3.36 5.34 -3.02
CA TYR A 353 -4.82 5.49 -3.10
C TYR A 353 -5.53 5.05 -1.82
N ALA A 354 -4.87 4.26 -0.96
CA ALA A 354 -5.38 3.82 0.33
C ALA A 354 -4.35 3.99 1.45
N ALA A 355 -4.83 4.34 2.64
CA ALA A 355 -4.02 4.52 3.86
C ALA A 355 -4.80 4.07 5.09
N ILE A 356 -4.10 3.54 6.10
CA ILE A 356 -4.68 3.33 7.44
C ILE A 356 -4.37 4.58 8.26
N LEU A 357 -5.42 5.34 8.53
CA LEU A 357 -5.37 6.55 9.35
C LEU A 357 -6.04 6.28 10.69
N ASP A 358 -5.49 6.89 11.74
CA ASP A 358 -6.09 6.88 13.08
C ASP A 358 -7.31 7.81 13.14
N SER A 359 -7.91 7.93 14.34
CA SER A 359 -9.06 8.81 14.57
C SER A 359 -8.77 10.30 14.33
N ASN A 360 -7.49 10.70 14.34
CA ASN A 360 -7.04 12.06 14.07
C ASN A 360 -6.69 12.28 12.58
N GLY A 361 -6.90 11.26 11.74
CA GLY A 361 -6.51 11.31 10.33
C GLY A 361 -5.00 11.19 10.11
N LEU A 362 -4.23 10.79 11.12
CA LEU A 362 -2.79 10.61 11.03
C LEU A 362 -2.43 9.15 10.74
N PRO A 363 -1.37 8.88 9.98
CA PRO A 363 -0.91 7.52 9.77
C PRO A 363 -0.52 6.85 11.08
N GLN A 364 -0.93 5.61 11.28
CA GLN A 364 -0.59 4.85 12.49
C GLN A 364 0.95 4.76 12.65
N LYS A 365 1.43 5.09 13.85
CA LYS A 365 2.86 4.96 14.21
C LYS A 365 3.21 3.50 14.46
N TYR A 366 4.49 3.19 14.38
CA TYR A 366 4.96 1.86 14.75
C TYR A 366 4.88 1.69 16.27
N ASP A 367 3.94 0.88 16.74
CA ASP A 367 3.61 0.76 18.15
C ASP A 367 3.75 -0.64 18.73
N LEU A 368 4.32 -1.59 17.98
CA LEU A 368 4.41 -2.97 18.45
C LEU A 368 5.21 -3.10 19.76
N PRO A 369 4.75 -3.95 20.70
CA PRO A 369 5.35 -4.04 22.05
C PRO A 369 6.75 -4.67 22.08
N SER A 370 7.24 -5.18 20.94
CA SER A 370 8.11 -6.35 20.95
C SER A 370 9.51 -6.08 21.48
N PHE A 371 10.26 -5.06 21.02
CA PHE A 371 11.68 -4.94 21.44
C PHE A 371 12.26 -3.52 21.45
N ARG A 372 11.56 -2.55 22.05
CA ARG A 372 11.98 -1.13 22.08
C ARG A 372 13.32 -0.82 22.78
N SER A 373 13.96 -1.78 23.44
CA SER A 373 15.15 -1.54 24.27
C SER A 373 16.42 -2.23 23.76
N ARG A 374 16.78 -2.04 22.47
CA ARG A 374 18.08 -2.51 21.95
C ARG A 374 19.12 -1.38 21.92
N PRO A 375 20.30 -1.53 22.54
CA PRO A 375 21.37 -0.52 22.55
C PRO A 375 21.82 -0.07 21.15
N THR A 376 21.71 -0.94 20.15
CA THR A 376 22.07 -0.67 18.75
C THR A 376 21.21 0.44 18.13
N SER A 377 19.95 0.59 18.55
CA SER A 377 19.02 1.59 18.00
C SER A 377 19.49 3.03 18.22
N ALA A 378 19.99 3.35 19.42
CA ALA A 378 20.47 4.68 19.77
C ALA A 378 21.71 5.07 18.95
N ARG A 379 22.60 4.10 18.68
CA ARG A 379 23.79 4.31 17.87
C ARG A 379 23.41 4.62 16.41
N THR A 380 22.52 3.85 15.82
CA THR A 380 22.05 4.08 14.45
C THR A 380 21.36 5.43 14.32
N LEU A 381 20.49 5.79 15.28
CA LEU A 381 19.80 7.09 15.27
C LEU A 381 20.74 8.29 15.38
N ARG A 382 21.87 8.15 16.08
CA ARG A 382 22.87 9.21 16.19
C ARG A 382 23.45 9.58 14.82
N LEU A 383 23.71 8.59 13.96
CA LEU A 383 24.23 8.82 12.61
C LEU A 383 23.30 9.71 11.78
N PHE A 384 21.98 9.50 11.90
CA PHE A 384 20.97 10.32 11.20
C PHE A 384 20.83 11.71 11.82
N ARG A 385 20.92 11.84 13.15
CA ARG A 385 20.88 13.14 13.84
C ARG A 385 22.05 14.05 13.45
N ASP A 386 23.22 13.48 13.20
CA ASP A 386 24.41 14.23 12.79
C ASP A 386 24.24 14.93 11.42
N LEU A 387 23.30 14.46 10.59
CA LEU A 387 22.92 15.08 9.31
C LEU A 387 21.94 16.26 9.45
N LYS A 388 21.36 16.48 10.63
CA LYS A 388 20.34 17.51 10.91
C LYS A 388 19.13 17.45 9.96
N LEU A 389 18.60 16.25 9.77
CA LEU A 389 17.44 16.00 8.91
C LEU A 389 16.17 16.70 9.43
N ASP A 390 15.18 16.87 8.55
CA ASP A 390 13.81 17.23 8.93
C ASP A 390 13.29 16.39 10.10
N ALA A 391 12.60 17.06 11.04
CA ALA A 391 12.14 16.44 12.28
C ALA A 391 11.11 15.32 12.04
N ASN A 392 10.23 15.47 11.05
CA ASN A 392 9.23 14.46 10.72
C ASN A 392 9.89 13.23 10.07
N LEU A 393 10.86 13.45 9.19
CA LEU A 393 11.66 12.36 8.62
C LEU A 393 12.41 11.61 9.72
N LEU A 394 13.05 12.32 10.66
CA LEU A 394 13.77 11.71 11.78
C LEU A 394 12.83 10.89 12.69
N ALA A 395 11.59 11.33 12.88
CA ALA A 395 10.58 10.56 13.60
C ALA A 395 10.21 9.25 12.87
N ILE A 396 10.08 9.28 11.54
CA ILE A 396 9.86 8.07 10.73
C ILE A 396 11.07 7.13 10.82
N ILE A 397 12.30 7.67 10.76
CA ILE A 397 13.55 6.89 10.91
C ILE A 397 13.59 6.20 12.28
N SER A 398 13.19 6.89 13.34
CA SER A 398 13.10 6.30 14.68
C SER A 398 12.21 5.07 14.70
N ASP A 399 11.06 5.12 14.03
CA ASP A 399 10.15 3.99 13.95
C ASP A 399 10.72 2.85 13.08
N ILE A 400 11.41 3.17 11.98
CA ILE A 400 12.09 2.17 11.13
C ILE A 400 13.19 1.45 11.91
N VAL A 401 14.00 2.15 12.71
CA VAL A 401 15.08 1.54 13.51
C VAL A 401 14.52 0.48 14.47
N VAL A 402 13.37 0.76 15.12
CA VAL A 402 12.72 -0.24 15.99
C VAL A 402 12.17 -1.39 15.16
N PHE A 403 11.47 -1.10 14.07
CA PHE A 403 10.92 -2.12 13.15
C PHE A 403 11.99 -3.10 12.66
N ILE A 404 13.17 -2.62 12.28
CA ILE A 404 14.27 -3.48 11.81
C ILE A 404 14.83 -4.38 12.92
N GLY A 405 14.76 -3.94 14.17
CA GLY A 405 15.04 -4.79 15.31
C GLY A 405 14.13 -6.01 15.34
N ASP A 406 12.82 -5.78 15.18
CA ASP A 406 11.79 -6.83 15.20
C ASP A 406 11.89 -7.74 13.97
N VAL A 407 12.15 -7.18 12.79
CA VAL A 407 12.35 -7.96 11.55
C VAL A 407 13.59 -8.85 11.64
N SER A 408 14.71 -8.33 12.15
CA SER A 408 15.93 -9.14 12.32
C SER A 408 15.67 -10.37 13.18
N VAL A 409 14.94 -10.20 14.29
CA VAL A 409 14.51 -11.33 15.15
C VAL A 409 13.61 -12.28 14.38
N SER A 410 12.64 -11.76 13.64
CA SER A 410 11.72 -12.60 12.85
C SER A 410 12.43 -13.46 11.80
N PHE A 411 13.58 -13.01 11.29
CA PHE A 411 14.35 -13.77 10.32
C PHE A 411 15.27 -14.80 10.98
N GLU A 412 15.86 -14.47 12.13
CA GLU A 412 16.75 -15.36 12.88
C GLU A 412 15.98 -16.45 13.65
N GLU A 413 14.83 -16.10 14.21
CA GLU A 413 14.03 -16.97 15.06
C GLU A 413 12.74 -17.41 14.36
N ARG A 414 12.52 -18.73 14.30
CA ARG A 414 11.26 -19.28 13.74
C ARG A 414 10.03 -18.91 14.58
N LYS A 415 10.21 -18.66 15.88
CA LYS A 415 9.14 -18.30 16.82
C LYS A 415 9.25 -16.81 17.18
N CYS A 416 9.01 -15.95 16.20
CA CYS A 416 8.87 -14.52 16.46
C CYS A 416 7.57 -14.25 17.23
N PRO A 417 7.58 -13.42 18.29
CA PRO A 417 6.34 -13.01 18.97
C PRO A 417 5.43 -12.14 18.10
N VAL A 418 5.96 -11.55 17.03
CA VAL A 418 5.18 -10.71 16.12
C VAL A 418 4.69 -11.52 14.93
N GLU A 419 3.38 -11.47 14.71
CA GLU A 419 2.72 -12.11 13.58
C GLU A 419 3.23 -11.54 12.23
N PRO A 420 3.67 -12.37 11.26
CA PRO A 420 4.20 -11.89 9.98
C PRO A 420 3.28 -10.93 9.20
N LEU A 421 1.95 -11.16 9.24
CA LEU A 421 0.99 -10.24 8.63
C LEU A 421 1.04 -8.83 9.25
N GLU A 422 1.25 -8.75 10.57
CA GLU A 422 1.37 -7.47 11.27
C GLU A 422 2.69 -6.77 10.93
N LEU A 423 3.80 -7.51 10.86
CA LEU A 423 5.07 -6.96 10.37
C LEU A 423 4.93 -6.40 8.95
N GLN A 424 4.29 -7.14 8.05
CA GLN A 424 4.03 -6.70 6.67
C GLN A 424 3.16 -5.43 6.64
N LYS A 425 2.09 -5.38 7.44
CA LYS A 425 1.23 -4.20 7.55
C LYS A 425 2.01 -2.99 8.02
N HIS A 426 2.80 -3.12 9.09
CA HIS A 426 3.60 -2.02 9.64
C HIS A 426 4.70 -1.55 8.69
N ALA A 427 5.32 -2.45 7.94
CA ALA A 427 6.24 -2.07 6.87
C ALA A 427 5.57 -1.17 5.83
N ASN A 428 4.37 -1.53 5.38
CA ASN A 428 3.63 -0.74 4.41
C ASN A 428 3.20 0.62 5.00
N LEU A 429 2.92 0.71 6.31
CA LEU A 429 2.65 2.00 6.98
C LEU A 429 3.90 2.89 7.06
N LEU A 430 5.07 2.31 7.28
CA LEU A 430 6.34 3.06 7.25
C LEU A 430 6.64 3.57 5.84
N LEU A 431 6.44 2.73 4.81
CA LEU A 431 6.54 3.14 3.42
C LEU A 431 5.53 4.24 3.07
N TYR A 432 4.28 4.12 3.52
CA TYR A 432 3.27 5.17 3.37
C TYR A 432 3.78 6.51 3.93
N ARG A 433 4.31 6.50 5.15
CA ARG A 433 4.80 7.71 5.83
C ARG A 433 6.02 8.30 5.13
N LEU A 434 6.93 7.49 4.62
CA LEU A 434 8.05 7.95 3.80
C LEU A 434 7.55 8.60 2.51
N TYR A 435 6.59 7.98 1.81
CA TYR A 435 6.01 8.55 0.58
C TYR A 435 5.22 9.81 0.82
N ASP A 436 4.35 9.82 1.83
CA ASP A 436 3.56 11.00 2.20
C ASP A 436 4.48 12.14 2.66
N TRP A 437 5.55 11.83 3.39
CA TRP A 437 6.60 12.81 3.69
C TRP A 437 7.24 13.31 2.40
N TYR A 438 7.71 12.45 1.49
CA TYR A 438 8.40 12.84 0.25
C TYR A 438 7.52 13.68 -0.70
N MET A 439 6.24 13.32 -0.82
CA MET A 439 5.29 13.92 -1.77
C MET A 439 4.63 15.20 -1.26
N LYS A 440 4.53 15.39 0.06
CA LYS A 440 3.90 16.60 0.59
C LYS A 440 4.69 17.83 0.13
N PRO A 441 4.03 18.85 -0.44
CA PRO A 441 4.69 20.14 -0.61
C PRO A 441 5.08 20.68 0.77
N TYR A 442 6.22 21.35 0.86
CA TYR A 442 6.67 21.94 2.12
C TYR A 442 5.67 23.00 2.58
N GLU A 443 5.00 22.77 3.72
CA GLU A 443 4.03 23.71 4.31
C GLU A 443 4.80 24.89 4.94
N GLY A 444 5.14 25.90 4.14
CA GLY A 444 5.83 27.08 4.68
C GLY A 444 6.08 28.20 3.67
N THR A 445 6.47 27.87 2.45
CA THR A 445 6.67 28.83 1.36
C THR A 445 6.48 28.07 0.05
N ALA A 446 5.80 28.67 -0.93
CA ALA A 446 5.50 28.03 -2.22
C ALA A 446 6.75 27.76 -3.10
N ALA A 447 7.97 27.84 -2.54
CA ALA A 447 9.23 27.86 -3.27
C ALA A 447 10.42 27.16 -2.57
N GLU A 448 10.30 26.69 -1.32
CA GLU A 448 11.42 25.99 -0.69
C GLU A 448 11.44 24.52 -1.13
N GLU A 449 12.36 24.22 -2.04
CA GLU A 449 12.72 22.86 -2.38
C GLU A 449 13.24 22.14 -1.13
N ARG A 450 12.89 20.86 -0.99
CA ARG A 450 13.41 20.02 0.11
C ARG A 450 14.92 19.95 0.04
N GLU A 451 15.54 19.90 1.21
CA GLU A 451 16.98 19.65 1.34
C GLU A 451 17.35 18.34 0.62
N PRO A 452 18.29 18.36 -0.34
CA PRO A 452 18.62 17.17 -1.12
C PRO A 452 19.06 15.98 -0.26
N ILE A 453 19.67 16.23 0.89
CA ILE A 453 20.09 15.17 1.82
C ILE A 453 18.90 14.44 2.45
N ASP A 454 17.82 15.16 2.77
CA ASP A 454 16.61 14.56 3.34
C ASP A 454 15.91 13.71 2.28
N GLU A 455 15.86 14.19 1.03
CA GLU A 455 15.37 13.40 -0.11
C GLU A 455 16.20 12.12 -0.31
N CYS A 456 17.53 12.22 -0.28
CA CYS A 456 18.42 11.06 -0.44
C CYS A 456 18.17 10.00 0.64
N ILE A 457 18.09 10.43 1.90
CA ILE A 457 17.83 9.51 3.02
C ILE A 457 16.44 8.89 2.90
N CYS A 458 15.39 9.67 2.58
CA CYS A 458 14.05 9.15 2.41
C CYS A 458 13.96 8.10 1.29
N LEU A 459 14.56 8.38 0.12
CA LEU A 459 14.56 7.45 -1.02
C LEU A 459 15.40 6.19 -0.72
N GLY A 460 16.55 6.34 -0.04
CA GLY A 460 17.34 5.21 0.44
C GLY A 460 16.58 4.32 1.42
N LEU A 461 15.78 4.91 2.32
CA LEU A 461 14.92 4.19 3.25
C LEU A 461 13.79 3.45 2.55
N ILE A 462 13.18 4.04 1.52
CA ILE A 462 12.17 3.35 0.68
C ILE A 462 12.78 2.10 0.08
N VAL A 463 13.94 2.23 -0.60
CA VAL A 463 14.67 1.09 -1.17
C VAL A 463 14.92 0.02 -0.11
N PHE A 464 15.46 0.42 1.03
CA PHE A 464 15.83 -0.48 2.11
C PHE A 464 14.60 -1.22 2.68
N VAL A 465 13.51 -0.52 3.01
CA VAL A 465 12.31 -1.16 3.58
C VAL A 465 11.65 -2.11 2.58
N VAL A 466 11.62 -1.75 1.29
CA VAL A 466 11.14 -2.68 0.24
C VAL A 466 12.02 -3.94 0.17
N LYS A 467 13.35 -3.78 0.14
CA LYS A 467 14.29 -4.92 0.10
C LYS A 467 14.19 -5.82 1.33
N VAL A 468 14.02 -5.22 2.51
CA VAL A 468 13.84 -5.98 3.76
C VAL A 468 12.52 -6.76 3.75
N THR A 469 11.47 -6.18 3.19
CA THR A 469 10.13 -6.78 3.24
C THR A 469 9.83 -7.73 2.11
N GLN A 470 10.59 -7.65 1.02
CA GLN A 470 10.46 -8.49 -0.15
C GLN A 470 11.82 -9.02 -0.63
N PRO A 471 12.59 -9.70 0.25
CA PRO A 471 13.99 -10.01 0.00
C PRO A 471 14.22 -10.99 -1.17
N PHE A 472 13.23 -11.82 -1.45
CA PHE A 472 13.32 -12.88 -2.45
C PHE A 472 12.36 -12.71 -3.62
N ASP A 473 11.80 -11.51 -3.80
CA ASP A 473 10.92 -11.18 -4.91
C ASP A 473 11.70 -10.42 -6.00
N PRO A 474 11.99 -11.02 -7.16
CA PRO A 474 12.65 -10.32 -8.25
C PRO A 474 11.86 -9.11 -8.74
N ALA A 475 10.53 -9.14 -8.66
CA ALA A 475 9.66 -8.04 -9.07
C ALA A 475 9.81 -6.81 -8.16
N ALA A 476 10.23 -7.01 -6.90
CA ALA A 476 10.51 -5.90 -5.98
C ALA A 476 11.67 -5.02 -6.47
N GLN A 477 12.58 -5.57 -7.29
CA GLN A 477 13.63 -4.78 -7.93
C GLN A 477 13.07 -3.78 -8.94
N ALA A 478 12.11 -4.20 -9.77
CA ALA A 478 11.47 -3.33 -10.74
C ALA A 478 10.70 -2.19 -10.03
N MET A 479 10.09 -2.48 -8.87
CA MET A 479 9.39 -1.50 -8.04
C MET A 479 10.27 -0.33 -7.63
N ILE A 480 11.49 -0.61 -7.16
CA ILE A 480 12.39 0.40 -6.59
C ILE A 480 13.26 1.08 -7.64
N PHE A 481 13.16 0.71 -8.92
CA PHE A 481 13.98 1.27 -9.98
C PHE A 481 13.76 2.79 -10.15
N THR A 482 12.50 3.23 -10.21
CA THR A 482 12.17 4.67 -10.29
C THR A 482 12.63 5.41 -9.03
N THR A 483 12.66 4.72 -7.88
CA THR A 483 13.22 5.26 -6.63
C THR A 483 14.72 5.49 -6.76
N ALA A 484 15.45 4.55 -7.36
CA ALA A 484 16.89 4.70 -7.63
C ALA A 484 17.18 5.88 -8.58
N LYS A 485 16.39 6.04 -9.66
CA LYS A 485 16.51 7.20 -10.58
C LYS A 485 16.35 8.53 -9.84
N ARG A 486 15.36 8.63 -8.96
CA ARG A 486 15.14 9.84 -8.15
C ARG A 486 16.24 10.04 -7.12
N LEU A 487 16.74 8.97 -6.53
CA LEU A 487 17.86 9.04 -5.58
C LEU A 487 19.11 9.59 -6.26
N ARG A 488 19.39 9.18 -7.50
CA ARG A 488 20.46 9.77 -8.32
C ARG A 488 20.27 11.28 -8.47
N VAL A 489 19.09 11.72 -8.88
CA VAL A 489 18.79 13.16 -9.07
C VAL A 489 19.00 13.95 -7.77
N ALA A 490 18.52 13.43 -6.64
CA ALA A 490 18.71 14.05 -5.33
C ALA A 490 20.20 14.13 -4.94
N LEU A 491 20.97 13.06 -5.18
CA LEU A 491 22.42 13.03 -4.93
C LEU A 491 23.17 14.06 -5.80
N THR A 492 22.77 14.25 -7.05
CA THR A 492 23.38 15.25 -7.95
C THR A 492 23.09 16.69 -7.51
N ARG A 493 21.94 16.95 -6.88
CA ARG A 493 21.59 18.27 -6.32
C ARG A 493 22.35 18.56 -5.02
N GLY A 494 22.69 17.53 -4.26
CA GLY A 494 23.35 17.65 -2.96
C GLY A 494 24.87 17.84 -3.03
N SER A 495 25.44 18.54 -2.05
CA SER A 495 26.89 18.61 -1.88
C SER A 495 27.40 17.43 -1.06
N ILE A 496 28.45 16.77 -1.55
CA ILE A 496 29.11 15.65 -0.84
C ILE A 496 29.61 16.05 0.56
N PHE A 497 30.01 17.31 0.75
CA PHE A 497 30.54 17.79 2.04
C PHE A 497 29.49 17.76 3.15
N ARG A 498 28.19 17.75 2.83
CA ARG A 498 27.11 17.58 3.81
C ARG A 498 27.18 16.24 4.53
N TRP A 499 27.81 15.24 3.92
CA TRP A 499 27.96 13.90 4.46
C TRP A 499 29.21 13.73 5.34
N ALA A 500 30.04 14.77 5.52
CA ALA A 500 31.31 14.67 6.23
C ALA A 500 31.19 14.11 7.66
N LYS A 501 30.07 14.40 8.34
CA LYS A 501 29.80 13.90 9.70
C LYS A 501 29.22 12.48 9.74
N SER A 502 28.70 11.98 8.62
CA SER A 502 28.01 10.69 8.53
C SER A 502 28.39 9.96 7.24
N GLN A 503 29.69 9.76 7.01
CA GLN A 503 30.20 9.04 5.84
C GLN A 503 29.65 7.61 5.72
N ASP A 504 29.40 6.95 6.86
CA ASP A 504 28.78 5.61 6.88
C ASP A 504 27.37 5.63 6.26
N LEU A 505 26.61 6.71 6.46
CA LEU A 505 25.29 6.88 5.83
C LEU A 505 25.38 7.20 4.34
N LEU A 506 26.42 7.90 3.89
CA LEU A 506 26.65 8.10 2.45
C LEU A 506 26.95 6.75 1.78
N LEU A 507 27.86 5.97 2.35
CA LEU A 507 28.18 4.63 1.86
C LEU A 507 26.94 3.71 1.85
N TRP A 508 26.12 3.78 2.90
CA TRP A 508 24.86 3.06 2.99
C TRP A 508 23.87 3.49 1.89
N THR A 509 23.70 4.80 1.70
CA THR A 509 22.77 5.36 0.70
C THR A 509 23.19 4.98 -0.71
N LEU A 510 24.48 5.07 -1.02
CA LEU A 510 25.00 4.66 -2.33
C LEU A 510 24.88 3.16 -2.53
N THR A 511 25.15 2.34 -1.50
CA THR A 511 24.94 0.89 -1.57
C THR A 511 23.49 0.53 -1.84
N MET A 512 22.53 1.16 -1.14
CA MET A 512 21.10 0.97 -1.43
C MET A 512 20.75 1.40 -2.86
N GLY A 513 21.28 2.53 -3.32
CA GLY A 513 21.11 3.02 -4.69
C GLY A 513 21.62 2.02 -5.73
N THR A 514 22.84 1.50 -5.58
CA THR A 514 23.39 0.50 -6.50
C THR A 514 22.61 -0.82 -6.44
N LEU A 515 22.19 -1.27 -5.25
CA LEU A 515 21.35 -2.48 -5.12
C LEU A 515 19.99 -2.30 -5.80
N ALA A 516 19.39 -1.11 -5.75
CA ALA A 516 18.13 -0.79 -6.43
C ALA A 516 18.29 -0.54 -7.94
N ALA A 517 19.48 -0.15 -8.38
CA ALA A 517 19.80 0.07 -9.79
C ALA A 517 20.45 -1.16 -10.46
N GLN A 518 20.65 -2.26 -9.75
CA GLN A 518 21.32 -3.45 -10.26
C GLN A 518 20.65 -3.96 -11.55
N GLY A 519 21.46 -4.22 -12.58
CA GLY A 519 20.97 -4.65 -13.89
C GLY A 519 20.48 -3.51 -14.79
N THR A 520 20.70 -2.25 -14.40
CA THR A 520 20.28 -1.08 -15.17
C THR A 520 21.45 -0.11 -15.39
N ALA A 521 21.30 0.81 -16.34
CA ALA A 521 22.31 1.84 -16.63
C ALA A 521 22.60 2.76 -15.41
N GLU A 522 21.65 2.90 -14.49
CA GLU A 522 21.81 3.75 -13.30
C GLU A 522 22.82 3.18 -12.29
N SER A 523 23.11 1.87 -12.34
CA SER A 523 24.08 1.23 -11.44
C SER A 523 25.49 1.83 -11.59
N ALA A 524 25.85 2.23 -12.81
CA ALA A 524 27.15 2.84 -13.09
C ALA A 524 27.32 4.17 -12.36
N PHE A 525 26.27 4.99 -12.28
CA PHE A 525 26.30 6.26 -11.56
C PHE A 525 26.66 6.05 -10.08
N PHE A 526 25.96 5.16 -9.38
CA PHE A 526 26.20 4.94 -7.96
C PHE A 526 27.60 4.37 -7.68
N SER A 527 28.07 3.50 -8.57
CA SER A 527 29.42 2.91 -8.49
C SER A 527 30.50 3.99 -8.65
N GLN A 528 30.36 4.83 -9.68
CA GLN A 528 31.28 5.96 -9.90
C GLN A 528 31.23 6.98 -8.77
N TYR A 529 30.02 7.29 -8.27
CA TYR A 529 29.83 8.20 -7.16
C TYR A 529 30.51 7.66 -5.89
N CYS A 530 30.38 6.36 -5.60
CA CYS A 530 31.12 5.69 -4.53
C CYS A 530 32.63 5.91 -4.67
N SER A 531 33.22 5.61 -5.83
CA SER A 531 34.67 5.76 -6.04
C SER A 531 35.15 7.19 -5.82
N VAL A 532 34.43 8.18 -6.35
CA VAL A 532 34.78 9.60 -6.18
C VAL A 532 34.61 10.06 -4.73
N ALA A 533 33.50 9.68 -4.10
CA ALA A 533 33.16 10.12 -2.75
C ALA A 533 34.17 9.66 -1.69
N PHE A 534 34.83 8.54 -1.96
CA PHE A 534 35.63 7.83 -1.00
C PHE A 534 37.12 7.77 -1.34
N ALA A 535 37.53 8.29 -2.50
CA ALA A 535 38.93 8.40 -2.92
C ALA A 535 39.83 9.07 -1.86
N GLY A 536 39.34 10.11 -1.17
CA GLY A 536 40.09 10.82 -0.12
C GLY A 536 39.93 10.24 1.29
N ALA A 537 39.04 9.27 1.49
CA ALA A 537 38.75 8.69 2.80
C ALA A 537 39.57 7.42 3.10
N GLY A 538 40.60 7.16 2.29
CA GLY A 538 41.48 5.99 2.45
C GLY A 538 40.89 4.70 1.90
N PHE A 539 39.77 4.77 1.18
CA PHE A 539 39.27 3.62 0.43
C PHE A 539 40.15 3.41 -0.80
N ASP A 540 41.14 2.54 -0.66
CA ASP A 540 42.04 2.15 -1.73
C ASP A 540 41.83 0.68 -2.12
N ASN A 541 42.67 0.20 -3.03
CA ASN A 541 42.69 -1.19 -3.50
C ASN A 541 42.98 -2.22 -2.38
N LYS A 542 43.26 -1.78 -1.14
CA LYS A 542 43.49 -2.61 0.05
C LYS A 542 42.27 -2.64 0.98
N THR A 543 41.23 -1.86 0.72
CA THR A 543 39.99 -1.90 1.50
C THR A 543 39.42 -3.32 1.53
N ASN A 544 39.26 -3.87 2.73
CA ASN A 544 38.65 -5.18 2.92
C ASN A 544 37.12 -5.06 2.95
N VAL A 545 36.45 -5.97 2.26
CA VAL A 545 35.00 -6.16 2.28
C VAL A 545 34.44 -6.27 3.71
N ASP A 546 35.15 -6.95 4.62
CA ASP A 546 34.68 -7.08 6.00
C ASP A 546 34.68 -5.75 6.76
N GLU A 547 35.61 -4.83 6.43
CA GLU A 547 35.61 -3.48 6.99
C GLU A 547 34.37 -2.70 6.55
N LEU A 548 34.02 -2.77 5.26
CA LEU A 548 32.80 -2.17 4.74
C LEU A 548 31.54 -2.73 5.41
N LEU A 549 31.49 -4.05 5.64
CA LEU A 549 30.38 -4.66 6.38
C LEU A 549 30.30 -4.18 7.82
N GLN A 550 31.42 -4.05 8.52
CA GLN A 550 31.42 -3.51 9.88
C GLN A 550 30.93 -2.05 9.92
N ARG A 551 31.18 -1.27 8.86
CA ARG A 551 30.60 0.08 8.72
C ARG A 551 29.09 0.02 8.45
N MET A 552 28.63 -0.84 7.55
CA MET A 552 27.20 -1.01 7.26
C MET A 552 26.41 -1.49 8.47
N LYS A 553 26.97 -2.38 9.29
CA LYS A 553 26.35 -2.86 10.55
C LYS A 553 26.15 -1.78 11.62
N LYS A 554 26.75 -0.58 11.45
CA LYS A 554 26.44 0.60 12.30
C LYS A 554 25.19 1.34 11.84
N CYS A 555 24.82 1.18 10.56
CA CYS A 555 23.64 1.79 9.93
C CYS A 555 22.43 0.85 10.04
N LEU A 556 21.39 1.11 9.26
CA LEU A 556 20.26 0.18 9.08
C LEU A 556 20.71 -1.01 8.22
N TRP A 557 20.85 -2.18 8.82
CA TRP A 557 21.39 -3.34 8.14
C TRP A 557 20.85 -4.65 8.71
N ILE A 558 20.53 -5.60 7.83
CA ILE A 558 20.16 -6.97 8.17
C ILE A 558 21.18 -7.90 7.51
N PRO A 559 22.15 -8.45 8.27
CA PRO A 559 23.24 -9.23 7.69
C PRO A 559 22.77 -10.39 6.82
N LEU A 560 21.73 -11.11 7.25
CA LEU A 560 21.14 -12.23 6.51
C LEU A 560 20.72 -11.87 5.08
N LEU A 561 20.22 -10.64 4.88
CA LEU A 561 19.71 -10.21 3.59
C LEU A 561 20.78 -9.57 2.72
N PHE A 562 21.66 -8.76 3.32
CA PHE A 562 22.50 -7.85 2.55
C PHE A 562 23.97 -8.22 2.49
N ASP A 563 24.52 -8.99 3.45
CA ASP A 563 25.97 -9.24 3.49
C ASP A 563 26.42 -9.85 2.14
N ALA A 564 25.83 -10.97 1.70
CA ALA A 564 26.24 -11.64 0.47
C ALA A 564 26.11 -10.76 -0.80
N GLU A 565 24.99 -10.06 -0.95
CA GLU A 565 24.72 -9.24 -2.14
C GLU A 565 25.63 -8.00 -2.18
N ALA A 566 25.85 -7.35 -1.03
CA ALA A 566 26.72 -6.18 -0.92
C ALA A 566 28.21 -6.53 -1.07
N LYS A 567 28.67 -7.67 -0.53
CA LYS A 567 30.03 -8.18 -0.77
C LYS A 567 30.30 -8.30 -2.27
N LYS A 568 29.41 -8.99 -2.99
CA LYS A 568 29.50 -9.16 -4.45
C LYS A 568 29.51 -7.81 -5.17
N LEU A 569 28.60 -6.92 -4.78
CA LEU A 569 28.48 -5.59 -5.36
C LEU A 569 29.76 -4.76 -5.21
N TRP A 570 30.34 -4.70 -4.02
CA TRP A 570 31.52 -3.86 -3.76
C TRP A 570 32.77 -4.39 -4.47
N VAL A 571 32.90 -5.71 -4.62
CA VAL A 571 33.97 -6.30 -5.44
C VAL A 571 33.77 -5.95 -6.92
N GLN A 572 32.55 -6.12 -7.45
CA GLN A 572 32.22 -5.82 -8.85
C GLN A 572 32.41 -4.34 -9.21
N THR A 573 32.18 -3.44 -8.26
CA THR A 573 32.31 -1.99 -8.44
C THR A 573 33.71 -1.47 -8.12
N GLY A 574 34.65 -2.35 -7.73
CA GLY A 574 36.02 -1.98 -7.39
C GLY A 574 36.17 -1.21 -6.07
N LEU A 575 35.14 -1.22 -5.21
CA LEU A 575 35.17 -0.54 -3.92
C LEU A 575 35.94 -1.33 -2.85
N ALA A 576 36.03 -2.65 -2.99
CA ALA A 576 36.81 -3.50 -2.10
C ALA A 576 37.44 -4.70 -2.84
N LYS A 577 38.53 -5.22 -2.28
CA LYS A 577 39.16 -6.44 -2.77
C LYS A 577 38.43 -7.66 -2.19
N GLY A 578 38.11 -8.64 -3.04
CA GLY A 578 37.58 -9.93 -2.62
C GLY A 578 38.28 -11.07 -3.34
N GLU A 579 38.19 -12.28 -2.79
CA GLU A 579 38.44 -13.51 -3.55
C GLU A 579 37.55 -13.50 -4.79
N GLU A 580 38.06 -13.96 -5.93
CA GLU A 580 37.30 -14.03 -7.19
C GLU A 580 35.95 -14.68 -6.90
N VAL A 581 34.88 -13.88 -6.92
CA VAL A 581 33.54 -14.37 -6.68
C VAL A 581 33.19 -15.21 -7.89
N VAL A 582 33.37 -16.53 -7.76
CA VAL A 582 32.97 -17.54 -8.76
C VAL A 582 31.64 -17.12 -9.34
N ASP A 583 31.59 -16.94 -10.67
CA ASP A 583 30.46 -16.39 -11.42
C ASP A 583 29.16 -17.12 -11.07
N ALA A 584 28.49 -16.64 -10.03
CA ALA A 584 27.13 -17.06 -9.75
C ALA A 584 26.28 -16.65 -10.95
N PRO A 585 25.38 -17.53 -11.43
CA PRO A 585 24.62 -17.31 -12.65
C PRO A 585 24.06 -15.90 -12.66
N GLN A 586 24.42 -15.12 -13.68
CA GLN A 586 23.96 -13.76 -13.84
C GLN A 586 22.45 -13.74 -13.66
N LYS A 587 21.96 -12.99 -12.66
CA LYS A 587 20.52 -12.72 -12.53
C LYS A 587 20.10 -12.15 -13.87
N LYS A 588 19.10 -12.77 -14.52
CA LYS A 588 18.55 -12.30 -15.81
C LYS A 588 18.38 -10.78 -15.73
N GLU A 589 18.97 -10.06 -16.68
CA GLU A 589 18.79 -8.63 -16.79
C GLU A 589 17.28 -8.33 -16.83
N ILE A 590 16.85 -7.40 -15.98
CA ILE A 590 15.49 -6.92 -16.01
C ILE A 590 15.38 -6.07 -17.26
N ASN A 591 14.45 -6.44 -18.16
CA ASN A 591 14.22 -5.66 -19.36
C ASN A 591 13.89 -4.20 -18.95
N PRO A 592 14.70 -3.20 -19.34
CA PRO A 592 14.48 -1.81 -18.94
C PRO A 592 13.18 -1.20 -19.48
N ASP A 593 12.50 -1.88 -20.42
CA ASP A 593 11.28 -1.40 -21.07
C ASP A 593 9.97 -1.81 -20.36
N ILE A 594 10.05 -2.38 -19.15
CA ILE A 594 8.84 -2.64 -18.34
C ILE A 594 8.24 -1.28 -17.96
N LYS A 595 6.99 -1.02 -18.38
CA LYS A 595 6.29 0.22 -18.01
C LYS A 595 6.03 0.22 -16.51
N ASP A 596 6.02 1.40 -15.88
CA ASP A 596 5.83 1.54 -14.43
C ASP A 596 4.54 0.87 -13.92
N ASP A 597 3.47 0.88 -14.73
CA ASP A 597 2.19 0.22 -14.42
C ASP A 597 2.29 -1.31 -14.45
N ASP A 598 3.21 -1.86 -15.26
CA ASP A 598 3.41 -3.30 -15.39
C ASP A 598 4.15 -3.90 -14.18
N VAL A 599 4.84 -3.06 -13.41
CA VAL A 599 5.57 -3.47 -12.21
C VAL A 599 4.64 -3.94 -11.10
N VAL A 600 3.49 -3.28 -10.93
CA VAL A 600 2.49 -3.70 -9.93
C VAL A 600 1.93 -5.06 -10.31
N GLY A 601 1.64 -5.26 -11.59
CA GLY A 601 1.24 -6.55 -12.15
C GLY A 601 2.26 -7.65 -11.97
N LEU A 602 3.54 -7.34 -12.13
CA LEU A 602 4.61 -8.31 -11.89
C LEU A 602 4.71 -8.69 -10.39
N LEU A 603 4.49 -7.75 -9.49
CA LEU A 603 4.48 -7.99 -8.04
C LEU A 603 3.27 -8.78 -7.58
N THR A 604 2.08 -8.41 -8.05
CA THR A 604 0.86 -9.18 -7.77
C THR A 604 0.99 -10.58 -8.38
N SER A 605 1.49 -10.69 -9.60
CA SER A 605 1.80 -11.97 -10.23
C SER A 605 2.78 -12.80 -9.42
N THR A 606 3.86 -12.19 -8.92
CA THR A 606 4.86 -12.96 -8.18
C THR A 606 4.33 -13.42 -6.81
N ARG A 607 3.50 -12.61 -6.16
CA ARG A 607 2.94 -12.94 -4.83
C ARG A 607 1.80 -13.94 -4.88
N PHE A 608 0.88 -13.75 -5.83
CA PHE A 608 -0.32 -14.58 -5.94
C PHE A 608 -0.12 -15.76 -6.88
N PHE A 609 0.79 -15.68 -7.85
CA PHE A 609 0.85 -16.60 -8.98
C PHE A 609 2.25 -17.13 -9.35
N SER A 610 3.31 -16.86 -8.57
CA SER A 610 4.65 -17.35 -8.92
C SER A 610 4.80 -18.84 -8.67
N GLU A 611 5.30 -19.55 -9.69
CA GLU A 611 5.96 -20.85 -9.53
C GLU A 611 7.27 -20.71 -8.73
N LYS A 612 7.17 -20.62 -7.41
CA LYS A 612 8.36 -20.89 -6.59
C LYS A 612 8.55 -22.40 -6.55
N LYS A 613 9.42 -22.91 -7.43
CA LYS A 613 10.03 -24.24 -7.26
C LYS A 613 10.57 -24.27 -5.82
N SER A 614 10.00 -25.12 -4.96
CA SER A 614 10.46 -25.18 -3.57
C SER A 614 11.94 -25.56 -3.61
N ARG A 615 12.82 -24.62 -3.27
CA ARG A 615 14.21 -24.95 -2.95
C ARG A 615 14.13 -25.78 -1.67
N LYS A 616 14.29 -27.09 -1.81
CA LYS A 616 14.46 -28.00 -0.68
C LYS A 616 15.81 -27.74 -0.02
#